data_AF-A0A7Y4NEF7-F1
#
_entry.id   AF-A0A7Y4NEF7-F1
#
_cell.length_a   1.000
_cell.length_b   1.000
_cell.length_c   1.000
_cell.angle_alpha   90.00
_cell.angle_beta   90.00
_cell.angle_gamma   90.00
#
_symmetry.space_group_name_H-M   'P 1'
#
loop_
_entity.id
_entity.type
_entity.pdbx_description
1 polymer ?
#
loop_
_entity_poly.entity_id
_entity_poly.type
_entity_poly.pdbx_seq_one_letter_code
_entity_poly.pdbx_strand_id
1 'polypeptide(L)'
;MRWNKTLAVGAALVLSTACGGVDDQEAVESLPDFAGTSLELNTDAPAQDGAALVAQDLMQVEASLDGQGAAMLEGARMQVKALNDALRQALVPIADLVKQSSSAQTGDVLVYGPTDRANATFKLSVRKGAGGRYQWKLEARPLNSTDDVAYKLVAAGALKRDGEAHRGRGTLALSLDNLKAVAPSFAGQGKLMMSFAHFGQGSKSLAYRLADFTPNPAVHEAVTGAFVGHKLQATGATRVRVLAPYNLPSTATAAKEKVLSSVRHIPGTGGRVDVRAWGGDIAANTYYVGSACWNAQEKELFRVLFQCSDTSGPGNCTEVPGSRVGTFQDCPAVELRGDVSPPEGTGDAVTPEPGNPGAPEDVPADVTAGF
;
A
#
# COMPACT_ATOMS: atom_id res chain seq x y z
N MET A 1 21.37 44.58 54.57
CA MET A 1 21.31 43.82 53.29
C MET A 1 19.84 43.71 52.92
N ARG A 2 19.39 44.52 51.96
CA ARG A 2 19.10 44.15 50.55
C ARG A 2 17.77 43.39 50.37
N TRP A 3 16.83 44.15 49.80
CA TRP A 3 15.69 43.84 48.90
C TRP A 3 14.56 42.91 49.37
N ASN A 4 13.29 43.33 49.45
CA ASN A 4 12.30 43.83 48.47
C ASN A 4 11.47 42.76 47.74
N LYS A 5 10.13 42.95 47.84
CA LYS A 5 9.05 42.72 46.86
C LYS A 5 8.38 41.33 46.75
N THR A 6 7.17 41.31 47.32
CA THR A 6 5.87 40.92 46.72
C THR A 6 5.84 40.57 45.23
N LEU A 7 5.16 39.46 44.89
CA LEU A 7 4.26 39.21 43.73
C LEU A 7 3.72 37.78 43.91
N ALA A 8 2.52 37.54 44.44
CA ALA A 8 1.20 37.66 43.79
C ALA A 8 1.02 36.75 42.56
N VAL A 9 0.22 35.69 42.78
CA VAL A 9 -0.92 35.20 41.98
C VAL A 9 -0.70 34.90 40.49
N GLY A 10 -1.13 33.70 40.10
CA GLY A 10 -1.68 33.48 38.76
C GLY A 10 -1.44 32.08 38.22
N ALA A 11 -2.25 31.12 38.66
CA ALA A 11 -2.40 29.86 37.95
C ALA A 11 -2.87 30.16 36.51
N ALA A 12 -2.02 29.89 35.54
CA ALA A 12 -2.42 29.76 34.14
C ALA A 12 -2.40 28.26 33.80
N LEU A 13 -3.36 27.52 34.39
CA LEU A 13 -3.90 26.34 33.71
C LEU A 13 -4.55 26.87 32.44
N VAL A 14 -3.90 26.67 31.29
CA VAL A 14 -4.58 26.78 30.00
C VAL A 14 -5.46 25.54 29.87
N LEU A 15 -6.58 25.56 30.59
CA LEU A 15 -7.74 24.74 30.29
C LEU A 15 -8.47 25.41 29.13
N SER A 16 -7.99 25.19 27.90
CA SER A 16 -8.78 25.43 26.69
C SER A 16 -9.66 24.21 26.42
N THR A 17 -10.50 23.84 27.39
CA THR A 17 -11.60 22.89 27.20
C THR A 17 -12.90 23.67 27.30
N ALA A 18 -13.30 24.32 26.20
CA ALA A 18 -14.70 24.66 25.89
C ALA A 18 -14.78 25.52 24.60
N CYS A 19 -14.68 24.87 23.44
CA CYS A 19 -15.32 25.27 22.18
C CYS A 19 -15.01 24.19 21.14
N GLY A 20 -15.67 23.02 21.19
CA GLY A 20 -15.90 22.08 20.07
C GLY A 20 -14.76 21.64 19.14
N GLY A 21 -13.52 22.06 19.36
CA GLY A 21 -12.44 21.96 18.39
C GLY A 21 -11.87 20.55 18.26
N VAL A 22 -11.15 20.34 17.16
CA VAL A 22 -10.41 19.11 16.94
C VAL A 22 -9.21 19.07 17.87
N ASP A 23 -9.09 17.99 18.63
CA ASP A 23 -7.89 17.69 19.39
C ASP A 23 -6.75 17.35 18.43
N ASP A 24 -5.61 18.04 18.56
CA ASP A 24 -4.48 17.92 17.63
C ASP A 24 -3.91 16.49 17.62
N GLN A 25 -3.80 15.87 18.79
CA GLN A 25 -3.36 14.48 18.90
C GLN A 25 -4.36 13.54 18.21
N GLU A 26 -5.66 13.73 18.45
CA GLU A 26 -6.71 12.94 17.81
C GLU A 26 -6.68 13.06 16.27
N ALA A 27 -6.39 14.25 15.75
CA ALA A 27 -6.20 14.49 14.32
C ALA A 27 -4.96 13.80 13.76
N VAL A 28 -3.82 13.88 14.45
CA VAL A 28 -2.58 13.20 14.04
C VAL A 28 -2.77 11.68 14.01
N GLU A 29 -3.39 11.13 15.05
CA GLU A 29 -3.75 9.71 15.15
C GLU A 29 -4.82 9.28 14.14
N SER A 30 -5.51 10.23 13.49
CA SER A 30 -6.48 9.95 12.44
C SER A 30 -5.87 9.83 11.03
N LEU A 31 -4.58 10.09 10.89
CA LEU A 31 -3.87 9.98 9.62
C LEU A 31 -3.42 8.54 9.38
N PRO A 32 -3.35 8.09 8.13
CA PRO A 32 -2.83 6.77 7.81
C PRO A 32 -1.33 6.69 8.08
N ASP A 33 -0.88 5.54 8.56
CA ASP A 33 0.54 5.20 8.69
C ASP A 33 0.91 4.08 7.70
N PHE A 34 2.22 3.88 7.52
CA PHE A 34 2.73 2.86 6.58
C PHE A 34 2.40 1.44 7.05
N ALA A 35 2.41 1.18 8.36
CA ALA A 35 2.10 -0.14 8.92
C ALA A 35 0.64 -0.56 8.64
N GLY A 36 -0.31 0.36 8.77
CA GLY A 36 -1.72 0.10 8.51
C GLY A 36 -2.06 -0.05 7.03
N THR A 37 -1.27 0.57 6.14
CA THR A 37 -1.61 0.64 4.71
C THR A 37 -0.80 -0.31 3.83
N SER A 38 0.44 -0.64 4.17
CA SER A 38 1.33 -1.48 3.33
C SER A 38 0.85 -2.91 3.06
N LEU A 39 1.14 -3.43 1.85
CA LEU A 39 0.97 -4.86 1.52
C LEU A 39 2.20 -5.67 1.95
N GLU A 40 1.99 -6.91 2.38
CA GLU A 40 3.05 -7.76 2.93
C GLU A 40 3.14 -9.11 2.17
N LEU A 41 4.30 -9.39 1.60
CA LEU A 41 4.59 -10.63 0.86
C LEU A 41 5.72 -11.48 1.46
N ASN A 42 6.50 -10.95 2.42
CA ASN A 42 7.57 -11.63 3.17
C ASN A 42 7.55 -11.12 4.62
N THR A 43 7.95 -11.94 5.61
CA THR A 43 7.85 -11.58 7.04
C THR A 43 9.15 -11.33 7.78
N ASP A 44 10.30 -11.27 7.11
CA ASP A 44 11.58 -10.93 7.80
C ASP A 44 11.74 -9.43 8.07
N ALA A 45 10.64 -8.68 8.10
CA ALA A 45 10.58 -7.38 8.76
C ALA A 45 9.98 -7.58 10.16
N PRO A 46 10.80 -7.82 11.21
CA PRO A 46 10.29 -7.84 12.57
C PRO A 46 9.65 -6.50 12.90
N ALA A 47 8.60 -6.58 13.71
CA ALA A 47 7.80 -5.50 14.28
C ALA A 47 8.57 -4.18 14.49
N GLN A 48 8.20 -3.15 13.72
CA GLN A 48 8.22 -1.77 14.19
C GLN A 48 6.81 -1.20 14.01
N ASP A 49 5.87 -1.78 14.74
CA ASP A 49 4.56 -1.18 14.95
C ASP A 49 4.69 -0.04 15.97
N GLY A 50 4.19 1.13 15.58
CA GLY A 50 3.74 2.17 16.51
C GLY A 50 4.80 3.14 17.02
N ALA A 51 4.73 4.38 16.52
CA ALA A 51 5.33 5.58 17.09
C ALA A 51 6.88 5.67 17.11
N ALA A 52 7.52 5.67 15.93
CA ALA A 52 8.84 6.29 15.77
C ALA A 52 9.02 6.83 14.35
N LEU A 53 8.65 8.10 14.20
CA LEU A 53 8.73 8.87 12.97
C LEU A 53 10.16 9.42 12.78
N VAL A 54 11.18 8.57 12.56
CA VAL A 54 12.54 9.07 12.26
C VAL A 54 13.24 8.24 11.19
N ALA A 55 13.79 8.98 10.24
CA ALA A 55 14.54 8.61 9.05
C ALA A 55 15.85 7.81 9.29
N GLN A 56 15.96 7.00 10.35
CA GLN A 56 17.21 6.31 10.69
C GLN A 56 17.17 4.78 10.59
N ASP A 57 15.99 4.15 10.50
CA ASP A 57 15.86 2.72 10.16
C ASP A 57 15.59 2.47 8.66
N LEU A 58 15.83 3.48 7.84
CA LEU A 58 15.49 3.53 6.41
C LEU A 58 16.28 2.58 5.50
N MET A 59 17.16 1.73 6.03
CA MET A 59 17.98 0.79 5.25
C MET A 59 17.82 -0.68 5.64
N GLN A 60 17.15 -1.01 6.75
CA GLN A 60 17.22 -2.38 7.32
C GLN A 60 15.93 -3.20 7.21
N VAL A 61 14.92 -2.73 6.47
CA VAL A 61 13.79 -3.57 6.02
C VAL A 61 14.12 -4.16 4.64
N GLU A 62 15.31 -4.74 4.54
CA GLU A 62 15.81 -5.43 3.36
C GLU A 62 16.12 -6.87 3.77
N ALA A 63 15.07 -7.68 3.87
CA ALA A 63 15.27 -9.12 3.75
C ALA A 63 15.67 -9.36 2.29
N SER A 64 16.95 -9.71 2.11
CA SER A 64 17.59 -10.02 0.85
C SER A 64 16.68 -10.89 -0.03
N LEU A 65 16.32 -10.37 -1.20
CA LEU A 65 15.67 -11.13 -2.27
C LEU A 65 16.68 -12.04 -3.01
N ASP A 66 17.81 -12.39 -2.37
CA ASP A 66 18.93 -13.12 -2.97
C ASP A 66 18.72 -14.64 -2.99
N GLY A 67 17.53 -15.13 -2.61
CA GLY A 67 17.12 -16.49 -2.92
C GLY A 67 16.76 -16.60 -4.40
N GLN A 68 17.20 -17.66 -5.08
CA GLN A 68 16.55 -18.15 -6.31
C GLN A 68 15.13 -18.66 -5.96
N GLY A 69 14.28 -17.76 -5.46
CA GLY A 69 12.91 -18.04 -5.08
C GLY A 69 12.09 -18.47 -6.28
N ALA A 70 10.85 -18.92 -6.03
CA ALA A 70 9.97 -19.37 -7.09
C ALA A 70 9.87 -18.31 -8.19
N ALA A 71 10.24 -18.63 -9.43
CA ALA A 71 10.36 -17.65 -10.51
C ALA A 71 9.04 -16.89 -10.80
N MET A 72 7.90 -17.50 -10.45
CA MET A 72 6.56 -16.92 -10.59
C MET A 72 6.22 -15.90 -9.49
N LEU A 73 7.01 -15.81 -8.43
CA LEU A 73 6.82 -14.90 -7.30
C LEU A 73 7.52 -13.54 -7.50
N GLU A 74 8.59 -13.51 -8.29
CA GLU A 74 9.46 -12.35 -8.47
C GLU A 74 8.70 -11.10 -8.91
N GLY A 75 7.89 -11.20 -9.97
CA GLY A 75 7.07 -10.09 -10.46
C GLY A 75 6.13 -9.51 -9.39
N ALA A 76 5.50 -10.37 -8.59
CA ALA A 76 4.62 -9.94 -7.50
C ALA A 76 5.40 -9.21 -6.40
N ARG A 77 6.58 -9.70 -6.02
CA ARG A 77 7.46 -9.08 -5.02
C ARG A 77 7.95 -7.71 -5.48
N MET A 78 8.45 -7.60 -6.71
CA MET A 78 8.88 -6.33 -7.28
C MET A 78 7.76 -5.29 -7.28
N GLN A 79 6.56 -5.71 -7.67
CA GLN A 79 5.43 -4.80 -7.78
C GLN A 79 4.88 -4.35 -6.42
N VAL A 80 4.82 -5.25 -5.43
CA VAL A 80 4.48 -4.88 -4.03
C VAL A 80 5.56 -3.98 -3.42
N LYS A 81 6.84 -4.24 -3.71
CA LYS A 81 7.94 -3.35 -3.29
C LYS A 81 7.76 -1.95 -3.88
N ALA A 82 7.55 -1.84 -5.18
CA ALA A 82 7.33 -0.55 -5.84
C ALA A 82 6.12 0.21 -5.28
N LEU A 83 5.01 -0.49 -5.01
CA LEU A 83 3.83 0.09 -4.36
C LEU A 83 4.18 0.63 -2.97
N ASN A 84 4.81 -0.20 -2.14
CA ASN A 84 5.15 0.15 -0.76
C ASN A 84 6.17 1.31 -0.69
N ASP A 85 7.17 1.32 -1.56
CA ASP A 85 8.13 2.43 -1.65
C ASP A 85 7.43 3.75 -2.02
N ALA A 86 6.51 3.71 -2.98
CA ALA A 86 5.73 4.86 -3.38
C ALA A 86 4.82 5.37 -2.26
N LEU A 87 4.12 4.45 -1.59
CA LEU A 87 3.27 4.77 -0.44
C LEU A 87 4.08 5.40 0.69
N ARG A 88 5.26 4.84 1.00
CA ARG A 88 6.17 5.40 1.99
C ARG A 88 6.55 6.83 1.62
N GLN A 89 7.01 7.07 0.40
CA GLN A 89 7.38 8.40 -0.09
C GLN A 89 6.21 9.40 -0.01
N ALA A 90 4.99 8.95 -0.30
CA ALA A 90 3.79 9.78 -0.26
C ALA A 90 3.34 10.13 1.17
N LEU A 91 3.58 9.26 2.15
CA LEU A 91 3.23 9.49 3.55
C LEU A 91 4.23 10.39 4.28
N VAL A 92 5.50 10.50 3.82
CA VAL A 92 6.51 11.31 4.53
C VAL A 92 6.11 12.80 4.66
N PRO A 93 5.59 13.48 3.62
CA PRO A 93 5.09 14.84 3.75
C PRO A 93 4.06 15.02 4.86
N ILE A 94 3.11 14.08 4.97
CA ILE A 94 2.08 14.09 6.03
C ILE A 94 2.75 13.98 7.39
N ALA A 95 3.64 13.00 7.53
CA ALA A 95 4.30 12.65 8.77
C ALA A 95 5.25 13.75 9.29
N ASP A 96 5.84 14.55 8.40
CA ASP A 96 6.67 15.70 8.80
C ASP A 96 5.86 16.98 9.06
N LEU A 97 4.74 17.18 8.37
CA LEU A 97 3.86 18.34 8.60
C LEU A 97 3.23 18.30 10.00
N VAL A 98 2.80 17.12 10.46
CA VAL A 98 2.19 16.97 11.79
C VAL A 98 3.15 17.16 12.97
N LYS A 99 4.47 17.23 12.72
CA LYS A 99 5.46 17.59 13.76
C LYS A 99 5.47 19.10 14.04
N GLN A 100 4.81 19.89 13.20
CA GLN A 100 4.72 21.35 13.33
C GLN A 100 3.44 21.73 14.06
N SER A 101 3.40 22.96 14.58
CA SER A 101 2.17 23.51 15.16
C SER A 101 1.07 23.59 14.11
N SER A 102 -0.11 23.07 14.44
CA SER A 102 -1.32 23.29 13.64
C SER A 102 -1.91 24.68 13.86
N SER A 103 -2.69 25.14 12.88
CA SER A 103 -3.58 26.28 13.01
C SER A 103 -5.03 25.80 12.90
N ALA A 104 -5.83 26.10 13.92
CA ALA A 104 -7.25 25.79 13.91
C ALA A 104 -8.00 26.75 12.97
N GLN A 105 -8.93 26.21 12.21
CA GLN A 105 -9.78 26.92 11.25
C GLN A 105 -11.25 26.60 11.53
N THR A 106 -12.15 27.38 10.94
CA THR A 106 -13.60 27.16 11.04
C THR A 106 -14.00 25.78 10.49
N GLY A 107 -14.98 25.14 11.13
CA GLY A 107 -15.54 23.87 10.66
C GLY A 107 -14.78 22.63 11.12
N ASP A 108 -14.15 22.71 12.30
CA ASP A 108 -13.38 21.63 12.92
C ASP A 108 -12.24 21.15 12.02
N VAL A 109 -11.44 22.11 11.54
CA VAL A 109 -10.29 21.85 10.66
C VAL A 109 -9.00 22.29 11.33
N LEU A 110 -7.99 21.43 11.32
CA LEU A 110 -6.60 21.74 11.65
C LEU A 110 -5.78 21.80 10.38
N VAL A 111 -4.94 22.82 10.25
CA VAL A 111 -4.04 23.00 9.12
C VAL A 111 -2.59 23.00 9.60
N TYR A 112 -1.78 22.11 9.04
CA TYR A 112 -0.35 21.99 9.28
C TYR A 112 0.43 22.52 8.07
N GLY A 113 1.51 23.27 8.33
CA GLY A 113 2.26 24.01 7.32
C GLY A 113 1.62 25.37 6.98
N PRO A 114 2.02 26.01 5.87
CA PRO A 114 2.79 25.46 4.75
C PRO A 114 4.26 25.19 5.06
N THR A 115 4.86 24.21 4.38
CA THR A 115 6.28 23.85 4.55
C THR A 115 6.93 23.43 3.25
N ASP A 116 8.11 23.98 2.99
CA ASP A 116 8.93 23.58 1.85
C ASP A 116 9.57 22.21 2.08
N ARG A 117 9.46 21.34 1.07
CA ARG A 117 10.09 20.02 1.09
C ARG A 117 10.54 19.63 -0.32
N ALA A 118 11.84 19.37 -0.46
CA ALA A 118 12.48 18.88 -1.68
C ALA A 118 12.19 19.74 -2.92
N ASN A 119 11.02 19.54 -3.55
CA ASN A 119 10.61 20.12 -4.81
C ASN A 119 9.24 20.83 -4.79
N ALA A 120 8.54 20.89 -3.65
CA ALA A 120 7.28 21.62 -3.50
C ALA A 120 7.07 22.18 -2.09
N THR A 121 6.10 23.10 -1.96
CA THR A 121 5.59 23.57 -0.67
C THR A 121 4.28 22.84 -0.36
N PHE A 122 4.20 22.17 0.79
CA PHE A 122 3.06 21.32 1.16
C PHE A 122 2.25 21.93 2.29
N LYS A 123 0.94 21.64 2.29
CA LYS A 123 -0.01 21.98 3.35
C LYS A 123 -0.94 20.80 3.59
N LEU A 124 -1.09 20.39 4.84
CA LEU A 124 -2.01 19.32 5.26
C LEU A 124 -3.19 19.95 5.98
N SER A 125 -4.40 19.52 5.66
CA SER A 125 -5.60 19.90 6.39
C SER A 125 -6.33 18.65 6.86
N VAL A 126 -6.74 18.63 8.13
CA VAL A 126 -7.46 17.52 8.75
C VAL A 126 -8.76 18.05 9.34
N ARG A 127 -9.89 17.46 8.98
CA ARG A 127 -11.22 17.80 9.45
C ARG A 127 -11.78 16.69 10.33
N LYS A 128 -12.31 17.06 11.50
CA LYS A 128 -13.11 16.15 12.33
C LYS A 128 -14.55 16.14 11.83
N GLY A 129 -15.04 14.96 11.50
CA GLY A 129 -16.43 14.68 11.17
C GLY A 129 -17.17 14.02 12.33
N ALA A 130 -18.45 13.71 12.09
CA ALA A 130 -19.28 13.02 13.07
C ALA A 130 -18.85 11.54 13.24
N GLY A 131 -19.07 10.99 14.44
CA GLY A 131 -18.91 9.55 14.71
C GLY A 131 -17.48 9.04 14.61
N GLY A 132 -16.48 9.85 14.98
CA GLY A 132 -15.06 9.48 14.98
C GLY A 132 -14.45 9.35 13.58
N ARG A 133 -15.10 9.94 12.57
CA ARG A 133 -14.60 10.00 11.20
C ARG A 133 -13.79 11.27 11.00
N TYR A 134 -12.63 11.12 10.39
CA TYR A 134 -11.71 12.19 10.04
C TYR A 134 -11.50 12.18 8.54
N GLN A 135 -11.39 13.37 7.96
CA GLN A 135 -11.03 13.55 6.55
C GLN A 135 -9.78 14.40 6.49
N TRP A 136 -8.91 14.12 5.54
CA TRP A 136 -7.69 14.89 5.37
C TRP A 136 -7.39 15.10 3.91
N LYS A 137 -6.68 16.19 3.62
CA LYS A 137 -6.15 16.49 2.31
C LYS A 137 -4.74 17.05 2.42
N LEU A 138 -3.88 16.59 1.51
CA LEU A 138 -2.56 17.12 1.28
C LEU A 138 -2.58 17.92 -0.02
N GLU A 139 -2.20 19.17 0.07
CA GLU A 139 -2.10 20.08 -1.05
C GLU A 139 -0.64 20.49 -1.23
N ALA A 140 -0.21 20.69 -2.47
CA ALA A 140 1.13 21.16 -2.78
C ALA A 140 1.11 22.27 -3.83
N ARG A 141 2.07 23.20 -3.76
CA ARG A 141 2.32 24.24 -4.75
C ARG A 141 3.81 24.29 -5.13
N PRO A 142 4.19 24.94 -6.24
CA PRO A 142 5.60 25.09 -6.61
C PRO A 142 6.41 25.77 -5.50
N LEU A 143 7.67 25.36 -5.32
CA LEU A 143 8.58 25.98 -4.37
C LEU A 143 8.66 27.49 -4.57
N ASN A 144 8.76 28.23 -3.47
CA ASN A 144 8.83 29.68 -3.41
C ASN A 144 7.58 30.41 -3.98
N SER A 145 6.54 29.68 -4.39
CA SER A 145 5.25 30.30 -4.67
C SER A 145 4.66 30.80 -3.35
N THR A 146 4.17 32.04 -3.35
CA THR A 146 3.36 32.59 -2.25
C THR A 146 1.87 32.63 -2.60
N ASP A 147 1.51 32.18 -3.80
CA ASP A 147 0.14 32.19 -4.29
C ASP A 147 -0.62 30.98 -3.72
N ASP A 148 -1.74 31.26 -3.04
CA ASP A 148 -2.60 30.23 -2.47
C ASP A 148 -3.49 29.57 -3.53
N VAL A 149 -3.72 30.19 -4.70
CA VAL A 149 -4.43 29.52 -5.79
C VAL A 149 -3.55 28.50 -6.53
N ALA A 150 -2.24 28.49 -6.27
CA ALA A 150 -1.30 27.55 -6.87
C ALA A 150 -1.31 26.15 -6.20
N TYR A 151 -2.04 25.98 -5.11
CA TYR A 151 -2.17 24.67 -4.44
C TYR A 151 -2.99 23.70 -5.30
N LYS A 152 -2.40 22.52 -5.55
CA LYS A 152 -3.08 21.36 -6.13
C LYS A 152 -3.25 20.28 -5.08
N LEU A 153 -4.40 19.61 -5.12
CA LEU A 153 -4.67 18.46 -4.29
C LEU A 153 -3.79 17.28 -4.74
N VAL A 154 -2.84 16.86 -3.92
CA VAL A 154 -1.92 15.76 -4.24
C VAL A 154 -2.33 14.46 -3.57
N ALA A 155 -2.89 14.51 -2.38
CA ALA A 155 -3.47 13.34 -1.72
C ALA A 155 -4.68 13.72 -0.87
N ALA A 156 -5.56 12.76 -0.64
CA ALA A 156 -6.69 12.91 0.27
C ALA A 156 -7.05 11.55 0.87
N GLY A 157 -7.77 11.57 1.98
CA GLY A 157 -8.26 10.35 2.58
C GLY A 157 -9.23 10.59 3.71
N ALA A 158 -9.72 9.50 4.26
CA ALA A 158 -10.57 9.51 5.43
C ALA A 158 -10.26 8.31 6.33
N LEU A 159 -10.44 8.49 7.63
CA LEU A 159 -10.33 7.42 8.62
C LEU A 159 -11.48 7.53 9.62
N LYS A 160 -12.30 6.49 9.70
CA LYS A 160 -13.15 6.24 10.85
C LYS A 160 -12.35 5.43 11.86
N ARG A 161 -11.93 6.09 12.95
CA ARG A 161 -11.12 5.47 14.01
C ARG A 161 -11.93 4.41 14.77
N ASP A 162 -11.24 3.36 15.23
CA ASP A 162 -11.79 2.32 16.11
C ASP A 162 -11.32 2.45 17.57
N GLY A 163 -10.52 3.48 17.87
CA GLY A 163 -9.99 3.78 19.20
C GLY A 163 -8.47 3.68 19.28
N GLU A 164 -7.83 2.91 18.38
CA GLU A 164 -6.37 2.84 18.27
C GLU A 164 -5.83 3.95 17.34
N ALA A 165 -4.57 4.34 17.53
CA ALA A 165 -3.92 5.34 16.70
C ALA A 165 -3.67 4.79 15.29
N HIS A 166 -4.03 5.55 14.26
CA HIS A 166 -3.88 5.19 12.84
C HIS A 166 -4.68 3.94 12.41
N ARG A 167 -5.58 3.43 13.27
CA ARG A 167 -6.38 2.22 13.02
C ARG A 167 -7.86 2.55 12.86
N GLY A 168 -8.60 1.59 12.32
CA GLY A 168 -9.99 1.74 11.89
C GLY A 168 -10.19 1.45 10.41
N ARG A 169 -11.19 2.10 9.80
CA ARG A 169 -11.58 1.90 8.39
C ARG A 169 -11.48 3.19 7.62
N GLY A 170 -10.91 3.15 6.43
CA GLY A 170 -10.63 4.38 5.72
C GLY A 170 -10.23 4.21 4.26
N THR A 171 -9.92 5.35 3.67
CA THR A 171 -9.48 5.50 2.29
C THR A 171 -8.28 6.42 2.21
N LEU A 172 -7.48 6.22 1.16
CA LEU A 172 -6.38 7.11 0.78
C LEU A 172 -6.35 7.17 -0.74
N ALA A 173 -6.14 8.35 -1.30
CA ALA A 173 -5.94 8.56 -2.72
C ALA A 173 -4.77 9.53 -2.93
N LEU A 174 -3.92 9.23 -3.91
CA LEU A 174 -2.71 9.97 -4.26
C LEU A 174 -2.70 10.20 -5.77
N SER A 175 -2.42 11.42 -6.19
CA SER A 175 -2.19 11.78 -7.60
C SER A 175 -0.76 12.26 -7.76
N LEU A 176 0.06 11.39 -8.37
CA LEU A 176 1.42 11.73 -8.77
C LEU A 176 1.42 12.73 -9.92
N ASP A 177 0.39 12.73 -10.76
CA ASP A 177 0.23 13.73 -11.83
C ASP A 177 0.04 15.15 -11.26
N ASN A 178 -0.80 15.31 -10.23
CA ASN A 178 -0.99 16.60 -9.58
C ASN A 178 0.29 17.08 -8.89
N LEU A 179 1.04 16.16 -8.26
CA LEU A 179 2.33 16.48 -7.67
C LEU A 179 3.35 16.91 -8.74
N LYS A 180 3.48 16.14 -9.82
CA LYS A 180 4.36 16.47 -10.96
C LYS A 180 4.02 17.81 -11.60
N ALA A 181 2.74 18.19 -11.61
CA ALA A 181 2.30 19.45 -12.17
C ALA A 181 2.69 20.68 -11.33
N VAL A 182 3.04 20.52 -10.05
CA VAL A 182 3.61 21.59 -9.21
C VAL A 182 5.11 21.42 -8.96
N ALA A 183 5.62 20.21 -9.15
CA ALA A 183 7.02 19.86 -8.97
C ALA A 183 7.52 19.02 -10.16
N PRO A 184 7.87 19.66 -11.30
CA PRO A 184 8.18 18.96 -12.55
C PRO A 184 9.37 17.99 -12.51
N SER A 185 10.26 18.12 -11.51
CA SER A 185 11.36 17.18 -11.27
C SER A 185 10.92 15.86 -10.64
N PHE A 186 9.66 15.75 -10.19
CA PHE A 186 9.11 14.51 -9.67
C PHE A 186 8.92 13.50 -10.80
N ALA A 187 9.52 12.32 -10.66
CA ALA A 187 9.56 11.32 -11.72
C ALA A 187 8.22 10.60 -11.92
N GLY A 188 7.51 10.30 -10.82
CA GLY A 188 6.32 9.45 -10.84
C GLY A 188 5.12 10.03 -11.59
N GLN A 189 4.17 9.16 -11.91
CA GLN A 189 2.96 9.48 -12.66
C GLN A 189 1.77 8.60 -12.23
N GLY A 190 0.58 9.02 -12.64
CA GLY A 190 -0.67 8.32 -12.42
C GLY A 190 -1.23 8.50 -11.01
N LYS A 191 -2.12 7.58 -10.63
CA LYS A 191 -2.88 7.65 -9.37
C LYS A 191 -2.88 6.31 -8.63
N LEU A 192 -2.81 6.40 -7.32
CA LEU A 192 -3.00 5.29 -6.39
C LEU A 192 -4.20 5.63 -5.52
N MET A 193 -5.23 4.80 -5.56
CA MET A 193 -6.38 4.89 -4.68
C MET A 193 -6.46 3.61 -3.87
N MET A 194 -6.85 3.72 -2.61
CA MET A 194 -6.98 2.57 -1.74
C MET A 194 -8.09 2.72 -0.73
N SER A 195 -8.57 1.58 -0.26
CA SER A 195 -9.33 1.44 0.96
C SER A 195 -8.67 0.43 1.88
N PHE A 196 -8.85 0.62 3.18
CA PHE A 196 -8.26 -0.21 4.22
C PHE A 196 -9.22 -0.41 5.38
N ALA A 197 -9.07 -1.54 6.06
CA ALA A 197 -9.75 -1.83 7.31
C ALA A 197 -8.82 -2.61 8.24
N HIS A 198 -8.76 -2.17 9.50
CA HIS A 198 -8.04 -2.84 10.58
C HIS A 198 -9.00 -3.63 11.46
N PHE A 199 -8.51 -4.74 12.01
CA PHE A 199 -9.29 -5.65 12.83
C PHE A 199 -8.42 -6.17 13.99
N GLY A 200 -8.89 -5.94 15.22
CA GLY A 200 -8.13 -6.28 16.42
C GLY A 200 -6.74 -5.61 16.41
N GLN A 201 -5.78 -6.22 17.10
CA GLN A 201 -4.45 -5.62 17.33
C GLN A 201 -3.44 -5.86 16.20
N GLY A 202 -3.88 -6.03 14.94
CA GLY A 202 -2.93 -6.12 13.83
C GLY A 202 -3.38 -6.87 12.57
N SER A 203 -4.64 -7.35 12.51
CA SER A 203 -5.15 -7.86 11.24
C SER A 203 -5.58 -6.70 10.36
N LYS A 204 -5.34 -6.80 9.04
CA LYS A 204 -5.71 -5.74 8.10
C LYS A 204 -6.18 -6.30 6.77
N SER A 205 -7.05 -5.54 6.12
CA SER A 205 -7.56 -5.77 4.78
C SER A 205 -7.31 -4.53 3.94
N LEU A 206 -6.78 -4.72 2.73
CA LEU A 206 -6.33 -3.67 1.84
C LEU A 206 -6.84 -3.92 0.43
N ALA A 207 -7.34 -2.87 -0.22
CA ALA A 207 -7.67 -2.89 -1.64
C ALA A 207 -7.14 -1.61 -2.29
N TYR A 208 -6.27 -1.77 -3.26
CA TYR A 208 -5.71 -0.71 -4.08
C TYR A 208 -6.29 -0.76 -5.47
N ARG A 209 -6.46 0.41 -6.07
CA ARG A 209 -6.69 0.62 -7.50
C ARG A 209 -5.61 1.57 -8.00
N LEU A 210 -4.93 1.15 -9.05
CA LEU A 210 -3.86 1.87 -9.71
C LEU A 210 -4.36 2.32 -11.08
N ALA A 211 -4.12 3.57 -11.43
CA ALA A 211 -4.43 4.13 -12.74
C ALA A 211 -3.16 4.74 -13.33
N ASP A 212 -2.60 4.08 -14.34
CA ASP A 212 -1.33 4.44 -14.97
C ASP A 212 -0.20 4.76 -13.97
N PHE A 213 -0.17 4.01 -12.86
CA PHE A 213 0.64 4.37 -11.71
C PHE A 213 2.07 3.84 -11.83
N THR A 214 3.05 4.73 -11.65
CA THR A 214 4.44 4.33 -11.36
C THR A 214 5.12 5.40 -10.51
N PRO A 215 5.88 5.03 -9.46
CA PRO A 215 6.68 5.99 -8.71
C PRO A 215 7.86 6.54 -9.51
N ASN A 216 8.35 5.79 -10.50
CA ASN A 216 9.44 6.21 -11.37
C ASN A 216 9.41 5.41 -12.69
N PRO A 217 9.03 6.03 -13.83
CA PRO A 217 8.94 5.35 -15.11
C PRO A 217 10.30 4.85 -15.64
N ALA A 218 11.42 5.35 -15.11
CA ALA A 218 12.75 4.87 -15.50
C ALA A 218 13.09 3.48 -14.90
N VAL A 219 12.40 3.08 -13.83
CA VAL A 219 12.67 1.83 -13.09
C VAL A 219 11.49 0.88 -13.11
N HIS A 220 10.27 1.42 -13.07
CA HIS A 220 9.03 0.66 -13.02
C HIS A 220 8.09 1.08 -14.12
N GLU A 221 7.57 0.10 -14.85
CA GLU A 221 6.50 0.33 -15.81
C GLU A 221 5.20 0.73 -15.10
N ALA A 222 4.43 1.58 -15.75
CA ALA A 222 3.15 2.04 -15.22
C ALA A 222 2.14 0.89 -15.17
N VAL A 223 1.41 0.79 -14.05
CA VAL A 223 0.41 -0.26 -13.83
C VAL A 223 -0.98 0.35 -13.73
N THR A 224 -1.91 -0.21 -14.50
CA THR A 224 -3.35 -0.06 -14.29
C THR A 224 -3.90 -1.41 -13.85
N GLY A 225 -4.53 -1.44 -12.67
CA GLY A 225 -4.98 -2.68 -12.06
C GLY A 225 -5.40 -2.51 -10.60
N ALA A 226 -5.70 -3.62 -9.92
CA ALA A 226 -6.04 -3.65 -8.51
C ALA A 226 -5.11 -4.58 -7.74
N PHE A 227 -4.58 -4.10 -6.62
CA PHE A 227 -3.81 -4.94 -5.68
C PHE A 227 -4.64 -5.12 -4.42
N VAL A 228 -4.89 -6.36 -4.03
CA VAL A 228 -5.74 -6.67 -2.89
C VAL A 228 -4.96 -7.56 -1.96
N GLY A 229 -5.07 -7.34 -0.65
CA GLY A 229 -4.42 -8.25 0.28
C GLY A 229 -4.95 -8.14 1.70
N HIS A 230 -4.54 -9.09 2.52
CA HIS A 230 -4.78 -9.06 3.96
C HIS A 230 -3.64 -9.71 4.73
N LYS A 231 -3.58 -9.37 6.02
CA LYS A 231 -2.75 -10.01 7.04
C LYS A 231 -3.64 -10.42 8.20
N LEU A 232 -3.44 -11.64 8.70
CA LEU A 232 -4.07 -12.12 9.93
C LEU A 232 -3.07 -12.04 11.07
N GLN A 233 -3.37 -11.29 12.13
CA GLN A 233 -2.48 -11.13 13.28
C GLN A 233 -2.17 -12.48 13.95
N ALA A 234 -3.20 -13.32 14.16
CA ALA A 234 -3.08 -14.55 14.93
C ALA A 234 -2.06 -15.55 14.36
N THR A 235 -1.84 -15.52 13.05
CA THR A 235 -0.93 -16.44 12.35
C THR A 235 0.20 -15.72 11.63
N GLY A 236 0.12 -14.40 11.49
CA GLY A 236 0.96 -13.61 10.57
C GLY A 236 0.78 -13.96 9.10
N ALA A 237 -0.18 -14.83 8.75
CA ALA A 237 -0.40 -15.25 7.38
C ALA A 237 -0.85 -14.07 6.53
N THR A 238 -0.26 -13.95 5.35
CA THR A 238 -0.63 -12.94 4.37
C THR A 238 -1.15 -13.58 3.10
N ARG A 239 -2.09 -12.88 2.46
CA ARG A 239 -2.54 -13.22 1.13
C ARG A 239 -2.67 -11.96 0.32
N VAL A 240 -2.10 -11.96 -0.87
CA VAL A 240 -2.08 -10.79 -1.76
C VAL A 240 -2.35 -11.25 -3.18
N ARG A 241 -3.17 -10.48 -3.90
CA ARG A 241 -3.35 -10.58 -5.33
C ARG A 241 -2.89 -9.30 -6.00
N VAL A 242 -1.96 -9.41 -6.95
CA VAL A 242 -1.39 -8.27 -7.68
C VAL A 242 -1.28 -8.56 -9.17
N LEU A 243 -1.40 -7.52 -9.99
CA LEU A 243 -1.05 -7.56 -11.40
C LEU A 243 0.34 -6.93 -11.59
N ALA A 244 1.25 -7.66 -12.20
CA ALA A 244 2.61 -7.18 -12.48
C ALA A 244 2.94 -7.36 -13.97
N PRO A 245 3.48 -6.32 -14.65
CA PRO A 245 4.16 -6.50 -15.92
C PRO A 245 5.51 -7.17 -15.64
N TYR A 246 5.68 -8.40 -16.12
CA TYR A 246 6.85 -9.23 -15.81
C TYR A 246 7.26 -10.05 -17.03
N ASN A 247 8.56 -10.17 -17.27
CA ASN A 247 9.07 -11.03 -18.34
C ASN A 247 9.28 -12.43 -17.76
N LEU A 248 8.45 -13.40 -18.17
CA LEU A 248 8.62 -14.77 -17.71
C LEU A 248 9.96 -15.34 -18.19
N PRO A 249 10.64 -16.18 -17.38
CA PRO A 249 11.89 -16.81 -17.83
C PRO A 249 11.67 -17.65 -19.10
N SER A 250 12.65 -17.65 -20.01
CA SER A 250 12.63 -18.44 -21.25
C SER A 250 11.56 -18.03 -22.28
N THR A 251 11.11 -16.78 -22.25
CA THR A 251 10.32 -16.15 -23.31
C THR A 251 11.18 -15.76 -24.52
N ALA A 252 10.53 -15.48 -25.65
CA ALA A 252 11.21 -15.27 -26.92
C ALA A 252 11.92 -13.90 -27.01
N THR A 253 11.42 -12.89 -26.29
CA THR A 253 11.91 -11.52 -26.33
C THR A 253 11.94 -10.88 -24.93
N ALA A 254 12.09 -9.55 -24.87
CA ALA A 254 11.99 -8.77 -23.63
C ALA A 254 10.59 -8.20 -23.41
N ALA A 255 9.61 -8.57 -24.24
CA ALA A 255 8.23 -8.14 -24.10
C ALA A 255 7.64 -8.74 -22.81
N LYS A 256 7.19 -7.89 -21.91
CA LYS A 256 6.65 -8.34 -20.63
C LYS A 256 5.22 -8.84 -20.78
N GLU A 257 4.94 -9.95 -20.10
CA GLU A 257 3.59 -10.44 -19.88
C GLU A 257 2.88 -9.65 -18.78
N LYS A 258 1.55 -9.61 -18.85
CA LYS A 258 0.70 -9.29 -17.70
C LYS A 258 0.58 -10.54 -16.84
N VAL A 259 1.11 -10.50 -15.63
CA VAL A 259 1.09 -11.62 -14.68
C VAL A 259 0.22 -11.24 -13.49
N LEU A 260 -0.96 -11.85 -13.40
CA LEU A 260 -1.83 -11.77 -12.23
C LEU A 260 -1.45 -12.89 -11.26
N SER A 261 -0.97 -12.52 -10.08
CA SER A 261 -0.48 -13.45 -9.07
C SER A 261 -1.37 -13.40 -7.84
N SER A 262 -1.78 -14.56 -7.33
CA SER A 262 -2.35 -14.75 -5.99
C SER A 262 -1.31 -15.45 -5.13
N VAL A 263 -0.76 -14.72 -4.17
CA VAL A 263 0.30 -15.16 -3.26
C VAL A 263 -0.26 -15.41 -1.88
N ARG A 264 0.12 -16.53 -1.28
CA ARG A 264 -0.16 -16.91 0.10
C ARG A 264 1.15 -17.15 0.81
N HIS A 265 1.37 -16.49 1.95
CA HIS A 265 2.60 -16.62 2.71
C HIS A 265 2.28 -16.91 4.18
N ILE A 266 3.00 -17.86 4.76
CA ILE A 266 2.90 -18.24 6.17
C ILE A 266 4.30 -18.06 6.79
N PRO A 267 4.46 -17.10 7.73
CA PRO A 267 5.73 -16.84 8.39
C PRO A 267 6.38 -18.12 8.93
N GLY A 268 7.69 -18.24 8.74
CA GLY A 268 8.48 -19.39 9.22
C GLY A 268 8.16 -20.73 8.55
N THR A 269 7.25 -20.77 7.57
CA THR A 269 6.85 -22.00 6.86
C THR A 269 7.16 -21.93 5.37
N GLY A 270 6.91 -20.79 4.74
CA GLY A 270 7.05 -20.58 3.30
C GLY A 270 5.75 -20.09 2.69
N GLY A 271 5.52 -20.38 1.41
CA GLY A 271 4.34 -19.87 0.74
C GLY A 271 4.04 -20.54 -0.58
N ARG A 272 3.01 -20.03 -1.23
CA ARG A 272 2.54 -20.46 -2.54
C ARG A 272 2.14 -19.26 -3.38
N VAL A 273 2.41 -19.34 -4.67
CA VAL A 273 1.92 -18.42 -5.68
C VAL A 273 1.16 -19.20 -6.74
N ASP A 274 0.01 -18.68 -7.13
CA ASP A 274 -0.76 -19.13 -8.28
C ASP A 274 -0.86 -17.95 -9.25
N VAL A 275 -0.53 -18.17 -10.53
CA VAL A 275 -0.42 -17.12 -11.53
C VAL A 275 -1.30 -17.39 -12.74
N ARG A 276 -1.74 -16.31 -13.38
CA ARG A 276 -2.24 -16.27 -14.74
C ARG A 276 -1.44 -15.24 -15.52
N ALA A 277 -0.87 -15.62 -16.66
CA ALA A 277 -0.06 -14.74 -17.50
C ALA A 277 -0.61 -14.65 -18.92
N TRP A 278 -0.61 -13.44 -19.50
CA TRP A 278 -1.06 -13.19 -20.88
C TRP A 278 -0.39 -11.94 -21.50
N GLY A 279 -0.49 -11.79 -22.82
CA GLY A 279 0.16 -10.69 -23.56
C GLY A 279 1.68 -10.88 -23.66
N GLY A 280 2.42 -9.83 -24.02
CA GLY A 280 3.87 -9.93 -24.20
C GLY A 280 4.24 -10.93 -25.31
N ASP A 281 5.08 -11.91 -24.97
CA ASP A 281 5.46 -12.98 -25.89
C ASP A 281 4.43 -14.13 -25.95
N ILE A 282 3.37 -14.06 -25.15
CA ILE A 282 2.27 -15.04 -25.18
C ILE A 282 1.36 -14.73 -26.37
N ALA A 283 1.21 -15.73 -27.25
CA ALA A 283 0.38 -15.62 -28.45
C ALA A 283 -1.07 -15.20 -28.12
N ALA A 284 -1.67 -14.42 -29.00
CA ALA A 284 -3.06 -14.01 -28.86
C ALA A 284 -3.99 -15.23 -28.68
N ASN A 285 -5.03 -15.07 -27.85
CA ASN A 285 -5.98 -16.12 -27.45
C ASN A 285 -5.37 -17.29 -26.66
N THR A 286 -4.14 -17.13 -26.17
CA THR A 286 -3.49 -18.08 -25.26
C THR A 286 -3.09 -17.40 -23.96
N TYR A 287 -3.02 -18.18 -22.90
CA TYR A 287 -2.55 -17.71 -21.59
C TYR A 287 -1.86 -18.86 -20.86
N TYR A 288 -1.00 -18.52 -19.92
CA TYR A 288 -0.41 -19.51 -19.02
C TYR A 288 -1.07 -19.45 -17.65
N VAL A 289 -1.24 -20.62 -17.02
CA VAL A 289 -1.57 -20.73 -15.59
C VAL A 289 -0.50 -21.54 -14.90
N GLY A 290 -0.03 -21.05 -13.76
CA GLY A 290 1.08 -21.68 -13.05
C GLY A 290 0.84 -21.69 -11.56
N SER A 291 1.51 -22.62 -10.90
CA SER A 291 1.59 -22.65 -9.44
C SER A 291 3.01 -22.97 -9.03
N ALA A 292 3.45 -22.35 -7.95
CA ALA A 292 4.69 -22.71 -7.29
C ALA A 292 4.57 -22.56 -5.78
N CYS A 293 5.27 -23.37 -5.00
CA CYS A 293 5.40 -23.18 -3.57
C CYS A 293 6.84 -23.36 -3.10
N TRP A 294 7.17 -22.64 -2.04
CA TRP A 294 8.50 -22.59 -1.45
C TRP A 294 8.43 -22.83 0.05
N ASN A 295 9.53 -23.27 0.63
CA ASN A 295 9.68 -23.44 2.07
C ASN A 295 10.19 -22.16 2.76
N ALA A 296 10.40 -22.22 4.07
CA ALA A 296 10.91 -21.11 4.86
C ALA A 296 12.31 -20.61 4.46
N GLN A 297 13.09 -21.40 3.71
CA GLN A 297 14.39 -21.02 3.16
C GLN A 297 14.27 -20.53 1.70
N GLU A 298 13.06 -20.19 1.26
CA GLU A 298 12.72 -19.80 -0.11
C GLU A 298 13.06 -20.84 -1.20
N LYS A 299 13.35 -22.09 -0.81
CA LYS A 299 13.59 -23.15 -1.77
C LYS A 299 12.27 -23.56 -2.43
N GLU A 300 12.21 -23.48 -3.76
CA GLU A 300 11.11 -24.01 -4.55
C GLU A 300 10.98 -25.53 -4.34
N LEU A 301 9.81 -25.98 -3.88
CA LEU A 301 9.49 -27.39 -3.63
C LEU A 301 8.57 -27.97 -4.71
N PHE A 302 7.67 -27.14 -5.21
CA PHE A 302 6.77 -27.48 -6.29
C PHE A 302 6.65 -26.32 -7.26
N ARG A 303 6.59 -26.66 -8.55
CA ARG A 303 6.24 -25.74 -9.64
C ARG A 303 5.56 -26.51 -10.75
N VAL A 304 4.62 -25.86 -11.44
CA VAL A 304 4.06 -26.35 -12.71
C VAL A 304 3.55 -25.16 -13.52
N LEU A 305 3.63 -25.25 -14.84
CA LEU A 305 3.05 -24.30 -15.78
C LEU A 305 2.18 -25.04 -16.81
N PHE A 306 0.99 -24.53 -17.07
CA PHE A 306 0.10 -25.03 -18.11
C PHE A 306 -0.18 -23.93 -19.12
N GLN A 307 -0.17 -24.29 -20.40
CA GLN A 307 -0.61 -23.46 -21.51
C GLN A 307 -2.10 -23.71 -21.76
N CYS A 308 -2.88 -22.64 -21.83
CA CYS A 308 -4.30 -22.67 -22.05
C CYS A 308 -4.66 -21.86 -23.30
N SER A 309 -5.83 -22.12 -23.88
CA SER A 309 -6.45 -21.27 -24.89
C SER A 309 -7.72 -20.63 -24.34
N ASP A 310 -8.04 -19.40 -24.74
CA ASP A 310 -9.27 -18.72 -24.30
C ASP A 310 -10.55 -19.47 -24.75
N THR A 311 -10.44 -20.32 -25.78
CA THR A 311 -11.52 -21.16 -26.30
C THR A 311 -11.73 -22.46 -25.53
N SER A 312 -10.79 -22.82 -24.65
CA SER A 312 -10.80 -24.07 -23.90
C SER A 312 -10.76 -23.74 -22.41
N GLY A 313 -11.79 -24.10 -21.64
CA GLY A 313 -11.77 -23.86 -20.19
C GLY A 313 -10.54 -24.45 -19.49
N PRO A 314 -10.26 -24.08 -18.22
CA PRO A 314 -9.04 -24.43 -17.49
C PRO A 314 -8.72 -25.94 -17.43
N GLY A 315 -9.73 -26.81 -17.56
CA GLY A 315 -9.56 -28.27 -17.60
C GLY A 315 -8.92 -28.82 -18.87
N ASN A 316 -8.71 -28.00 -19.90
CA ASN A 316 -8.14 -28.39 -21.19
C ASN A 316 -6.73 -27.80 -21.43
N CYS A 317 -6.10 -27.24 -20.39
CA CYS A 317 -4.75 -26.71 -20.51
C CYS A 317 -3.71 -27.84 -20.61
N THR A 318 -2.70 -27.65 -21.44
CA THR A 318 -1.59 -28.60 -21.61
C THR A 318 -0.40 -28.19 -20.76
N GLU A 319 0.17 -29.12 -20.00
CA GLU A 319 1.40 -28.85 -19.23
C GLU A 319 2.54 -28.44 -20.17
N VAL A 320 3.26 -27.38 -19.81
CA VAL A 320 4.45 -26.95 -20.54
C VAL A 320 5.57 -27.95 -20.24
N PRO A 321 6.17 -28.60 -21.25
CA PRO A 321 7.21 -29.60 -21.04
C PRO A 321 8.37 -29.08 -20.18
N GLY A 322 8.77 -29.85 -19.16
CA GLY A 322 9.86 -29.49 -18.26
C GLY A 322 9.53 -28.39 -17.23
N SER A 323 8.28 -27.91 -17.18
CA SER A 323 7.87 -26.92 -16.19
C SER A 323 7.67 -27.49 -14.78
N ARG A 324 7.43 -28.80 -14.67
CA ARG A 324 7.09 -29.44 -13.40
C ARG A 324 8.31 -29.73 -12.54
N VAL A 325 8.25 -29.30 -11.30
CA VAL A 325 9.13 -29.68 -10.19
C VAL A 325 8.25 -30.20 -9.07
N GLY A 326 8.57 -31.37 -8.52
CA GLY A 326 7.82 -31.95 -7.41
C GLY A 326 6.31 -32.12 -7.68
N THR A 327 5.54 -32.11 -6.61
CA THR A 327 4.09 -32.28 -6.58
C THR A 327 3.47 -31.28 -5.60
N PHE A 328 2.18 -30.97 -5.76
CA PHE A 328 1.50 -30.05 -4.84
C PHE A 328 1.52 -30.50 -3.38
N GLN A 329 1.72 -31.80 -3.11
CA GLN A 329 1.87 -32.35 -1.76
C GLN A 329 3.17 -31.92 -1.08
N ASP A 330 4.17 -31.50 -1.85
CA ASP A 330 5.44 -31.00 -1.33
C ASP A 330 5.30 -29.59 -0.73
N CYS A 331 4.15 -28.93 -0.88
CA CYS A 331 3.93 -27.64 -0.22
C CYS A 331 3.89 -27.78 1.31
N PRO A 332 4.56 -26.86 2.04
CA PRO A 332 4.96 -27.09 3.44
C PRO A 332 3.78 -27.07 4.43
N ALA A 333 2.60 -26.58 4.04
CA ALA A 333 1.42 -26.52 4.89
C ALA A 333 0.17 -26.95 4.13
N VAL A 334 -0.81 -27.55 4.82
CA VAL A 334 -2.04 -28.08 4.21
C VAL A 334 -2.84 -26.98 3.50
N GLU A 335 -2.85 -25.78 4.07
CA GLU A 335 -3.49 -24.58 3.53
C GLU A 335 -2.88 -24.14 2.18
N LEU A 336 -1.64 -24.55 1.91
CA LEU A 336 -0.92 -24.28 0.66
C LEU A 336 -1.07 -25.39 -0.37
N ARG A 337 -1.74 -26.51 -0.06
CA ARG A 337 -1.85 -27.70 -0.94
C ARG A 337 -3.12 -27.74 -1.80
N GLY A 338 -3.96 -26.70 -1.81
CA GLY A 338 -5.19 -26.69 -2.63
C GLY A 338 -4.93 -26.85 -4.14
N ASP A 339 -5.96 -27.14 -4.93
CA ASP A 339 -5.78 -27.17 -6.40
C ASP A 339 -5.43 -25.79 -6.97
N VAL A 340 -4.92 -25.77 -8.20
CA VAL A 340 -4.64 -24.55 -8.96
C VAL A 340 -5.97 -23.86 -9.26
N SER A 341 -6.35 -22.88 -8.44
CA SER A 341 -7.37 -21.90 -8.78
C SER A 341 -6.63 -20.65 -9.23
N PRO A 342 -6.25 -20.53 -10.52
CA PRO A 342 -5.53 -19.37 -10.99
C PRO A 342 -6.41 -18.13 -10.77
N PRO A 343 -5.82 -16.98 -10.45
CA PRO A 343 -6.60 -15.76 -10.34
C PRO A 343 -7.22 -15.43 -11.72
N GLU A 344 -8.50 -15.10 -11.72
CA GLU A 344 -9.27 -14.81 -12.94
C GLU A 344 -9.43 -13.30 -13.17
N GLY A 345 -9.89 -12.95 -14.37
CA GLY A 345 -10.20 -11.56 -14.75
C GLY A 345 -9.02 -10.78 -15.32
N THR A 346 -9.18 -9.46 -15.39
CA THR A 346 -8.22 -8.52 -16.00
C THR A 346 -7.19 -7.98 -15.02
N GLY A 347 -7.31 -8.32 -13.73
CA GLY A 347 -6.52 -7.75 -12.65
C GLY A 347 -7.11 -6.49 -12.02
N ASP A 348 -8.27 -5.99 -12.47
CA ASP A 348 -8.89 -4.75 -11.96
C ASP A 348 -9.84 -4.96 -10.77
N ALA A 349 -10.10 -6.21 -10.41
CA ALA A 349 -11.04 -6.57 -9.36
C ALA A 349 -10.48 -6.26 -7.96
N VAL A 350 -11.23 -5.46 -7.20
CA VAL A 350 -10.94 -5.13 -5.79
C VAL A 350 -11.58 -6.11 -4.80
N THR A 351 -12.14 -7.21 -5.29
CA THR A 351 -12.77 -8.24 -4.47
C THR A 351 -11.77 -8.80 -3.45
N PRO A 352 -12.12 -8.85 -2.15
CA PRO A 352 -11.25 -9.40 -1.11
C PRO A 352 -10.81 -10.83 -1.39
N GLU A 353 -9.56 -11.13 -1.05
CA GLU A 353 -9.01 -12.49 -1.13
C GLU A 353 -9.69 -13.42 -0.10
N PRO A 354 -9.89 -14.72 -0.39
CA PRO A 354 -10.45 -15.67 0.57
C PRO A 354 -9.65 -15.71 1.89
N GLY A 355 -10.38 -15.79 3.02
CA GLY A 355 -9.80 -15.72 4.37
C GLY A 355 -9.64 -14.29 4.91
N ASN A 356 -10.05 -13.29 4.13
CA ASN A 356 -10.02 -11.89 4.55
C ASN A 356 -10.88 -11.66 5.82
N PRO A 357 -10.36 -10.94 6.84
CA PRO A 357 -11.06 -10.73 8.12
C PRO A 357 -12.29 -9.81 8.03
N GLY A 358 -12.45 -9.11 6.91
CA GLY A 358 -13.59 -8.26 6.61
C GLY A 358 -13.26 -7.24 5.50
N ALA A 359 -14.25 -6.96 4.66
CA ALA A 359 -14.06 -6.04 3.54
C ALA A 359 -13.73 -4.61 4.02
N PRO A 360 -12.78 -3.91 3.36
CA PRO A 360 -12.58 -2.48 3.54
C PRO A 360 -13.76 -1.69 2.94
N GLU A 361 -13.73 -0.36 3.07
CA GLU A 361 -14.67 0.52 2.36
C GLU A 361 -14.47 0.43 0.83
N ASP A 362 -15.35 1.06 0.05
CA ASP A 362 -15.17 1.14 -1.40
C ASP A 362 -13.91 1.93 -1.74
N VAL A 363 -13.13 1.43 -2.70
CA VAL A 363 -11.93 2.12 -3.18
C VAL A 363 -12.36 3.40 -3.92
N PRO A 364 -11.80 4.58 -3.59
CA PRO A 364 -12.10 5.82 -4.30
C PRO A 364 -11.83 5.72 -5.81
N ALA A 365 -12.62 6.40 -6.61
CA ALA A 365 -12.41 6.49 -8.05
C ALA A 365 -11.37 7.57 -8.44
N ASP A 366 -11.17 8.58 -7.60
CA ASP A 366 -10.22 9.68 -7.82
C ASP A 366 -9.79 10.34 -6.49
N VAL A 367 -8.81 11.24 -6.56
CA VAL A 367 -8.43 12.14 -5.47
C VAL A 367 -9.42 13.29 -5.41
N THR A 368 -10.29 13.28 -4.40
CA THR A 368 -11.35 14.29 -4.25
C THR A 368 -11.10 15.19 -3.05
N ALA A 369 -11.38 16.49 -3.22
CA ALA A 369 -11.35 17.46 -2.13
C ALA A 369 -12.63 17.35 -1.30
N GLY A 370 -12.80 16.25 -0.57
CA GLY A 370 -13.92 16.10 0.36
C GLY A 370 -13.54 16.65 1.73
N PHE A 371 -14.06 17.82 2.09
CA PHE A 371 -14.30 18.15 3.50
C PHE A 371 -15.72 17.80 3.86
#